data_AF-A0A2H0SQD2-F1
#
_entry.id   AF-A0A2H0SQD2-F1
#
_cell.length_a   1.000
_cell.length_b   1.000
_cell.length_c   1.000
_cell.angle_alpha   90.00
_cell.angle_beta   90.00
_cell.angle_gamma   90.00
#
_symmetry.space_group_name_H-M   'P 1'
#
loop_
_entity.id
_entity.type
_entity.pdbx_description
1 polymer ?
#
loop_
_entity_poly.entity_id
_entity_poly.type
_entity_poly.pdbx_seq_one_letter_code
_entity_poly.pdbx_strand_id
1 'polypeptide(L)'
;PNLRKQKPSIKLVIYAGTHLDIANMVREMSTAHRVKIGENYDKSAQLRLLYHPQIVDANELLIKYAFPWAHGFITKPSGDMAYDAVAAGCFLLTLREWGEWEHRIREIFEQQDISRRATLDHIMTQLSVLQSARGTAQSWVEAAMHHALRVDKLYLTGAKNIISAHQKIQ
;
A
#
# COMPACT_ATOMS: atom_id res chain seq x y z
N PRO A 1 -18.96 -7.12 -28.29
CA PRO A 1 -19.07 -5.76 -27.71
C PRO A 1 -19.86 -5.76 -26.39
N ASN A 2 -19.19 -6.05 -25.27
CA ASN A 2 -19.78 -5.91 -23.93
C ASN A 2 -19.56 -4.48 -23.42
N LEU A 3 -20.43 -3.58 -23.90
CA LEU A 3 -20.51 -2.16 -23.52
C LEU A 3 -21.16 -1.97 -22.15
N ARG A 4 -20.59 -2.56 -21.10
CA ARG A 4 -20.83 -2.16 -19.70
C ARG A 4 -19.55 -2.47 -18.93
N LYS A 5 -18.60 -1.52 -18.92
CA LYS A 5 -17.51 -1.53 -17.94
C LYS A 5 -18.17 -1.45 -16.56
N GLN A 6 -18.33 -2.58 -15.87
CA GLN A 6 -18.59 -2.57 -14.44
C GLN A 6 -17.48 -1.71 -13.82
N LYS A 7 -17.86 -0.74 -12.99
CA LYS A 7 -16.89 -0.02 -12.16
C LYS A 7 -16.08 -1.09 -11.41
N PRO A 8 -14.74 -1.03 -11.39
CA PRO A 8 -13.96 -1.98 -10.62
C PRO A 8 -14.43 -1.94 -9.15
N SER A 9 -14.76 -3.10 -8.58
CA SER A 9 -15.15 -3.22 -7.18
C SER A 9 -13.90 -3.04 -6.33
N ILE A 10 -13.69 -1.82 -5.83
CA ILE A 10 -12.60 -1.54 -4.88
C ILE A 10 -13.01 -2.08 -3.52
N LYS A 11 -12.12 -2.87 -2.91
CA LYS A 11 -12.23 -3.32 -1.53
C LYS A 11 -11.13 -2.67 -0.72
N LEU A 12 -11.44 -2.29 0.52
CA LEU A 12 -10.53 -1.53 1.37
C LEU A 12 -10.18 -2.29 2.64
N VAL A 13 -8.91 -2.27 3.01
CA VAL A 13 -8.44 -2.62 4.34
C VAL A 13 -7.83 -1.34 4.92
N ILE A 14 -8.30 -0.93 6.08
CA ILE A 14 -7.68 0.17 6.82
C ILE A 14 -6.82 -0.42 7.91
N TYR A 15 -5.51 -0.18 7.84
CA TYR A 15 -4.59 -0.52 8.91
C TYR A 15 -4.43 0.68 9.85
N ALA A 16 -5.02 0.58 11.04
CA ALA A 16 -4.92 1.60 12.07
C ALA A 16 -3.73 1.36 13.02
N GLY A 17 -3.01 0.23 12.89
CA GLY A 17 -1.93 -0.11 13.82
C GLY A 17 -2.42 -0.13 15.27
N THR A 18 -1.79 0.68 16.11
CA THR A 18 -2.15 0.92 17.52
C THR A 18 -2.99 2.18 17.75
N HIS A 19 -3.36 2.90 16.69
CA HIS A 19 -4.09 4.16 16.76
C HIS A 19 -5.60 3.94 16.99
N LEU A 20 -6.02 3.97 18.25
CA LEU A 20 -7.42 3.79 18.64
C LEU A 20 -8.34 4.88 18.07
N ASP A 21 -7.85 6.11 18.01
CA ASP A 21 -8.55 7.25 17.41
C ASP A 21 -8.87 7.01 15.94
N ILE A 22 -7.90 6.52 15.14
CA ILE A 22 -8.13 6.15 13.73
C ILE A 22 -9.12 4.99 13.65
N ALA A 23 -8.97 3.96 14.49
CA ALA A 23 -9.89 2.83 14.50
C ALA A 23 -11.33 3.24 14.82
N ASN A 24 -11.53 4.16 15.76
CA ASN A 24 -12.84 4.71 16.10
C ASN A 24 -13.42 5.56 14.97
N MET A 25 -12.61 6.44 14.37
CA MET A 25 -13.01 7.21 13.19
C MET A 25 -13.53 6.30 12.07
N VAL A 26 -12.84 5.19 11.79
CA VAL A 26 -13.30 4.22 10.77
C VAL A 26 -14.63 3.59 11.13
N ARG A 27 -14.84 3.20 12.41
CA ARG A 27 -16.11 2.63 12.88
C ARG A 27 -17.27 3.62 12.79
N GLU A 28 -17.00 4.88 13.12
CA GLU A 28 -17.97 5.97 13.02
C GLU A 28 -18.35 6.21 11.56
N MET A 29 -17.35 6.35 10.67
CA MET A 29 -17.58 6.50 9.23
C MET A 29 -18.32 5.31 8.63
N SER A 30 -17.96 4.08 9.02
CA SER A 30 -18.63 2.88 8.52
C SER A 30 -20.11 2.86 8.91
N THR A 31 -20.42 3.31 10.13
CA THR A 31 -21.80 3.43 10.62
C THR A 31 -22.55 4.52 9.86
N ALA A 32 -21.96 5.71 9.72
CA ALA A 32 -22.57 6.85 9.02
C ALA A 32 -22.89 6.53 7.56
N HIS A 33 -22.03 5.77 6.88
CA HIS A 33 -22.19 5.38 5.48
C HIS A 33 -22.84 4.01 5.27
N ARG A 34 -23.28 3.34 6.34
CA ARG A 34 -23.92 2.00 6.31
C ARG A 34 -23.06 0.94 5.60
N VAL A 35 -21.75 1.00 5.78
CA VAL A 35 -20.79 0.02 5.28
C VAL A 35 -20.43 -0.93 6.42
N LYS A 36 -20.66 -2.24 6.23
CA LYS A 36 -20.27 -3.24 7.23
C LYS A 36 -18.75 -3.45 7.21
N ILE A 37 -18.11 -3.32 8.36
CA ILE A 37 -16.73 -3.79 8.56
C ILE A 37 -16.78 -5.32 8.67
N GLY A 38 -16.12 -6.01 7.75
CA GLY A 38 -15.98 -7.46 7.76
C GLY A 38 -14.89 -7.94 8.71
N GLU A 39 -14.93 -9.23 9.00
CA GLU A 39 -13.91 -9.92 9.78
C GLU A 39 -12.55 -9.91 9.06
N ASN A 40 -11.45 -10.00 9.80
CA ASN A 40 -10.09 -9.89 9.24
C ASN A 40 -9.81 -10.95 8.17
N TYR A 41 -10.36 -12.16 8.31
CA TYR A 41 -10.19 -13.27 7.38
C TYR A 41 -11.15 -13.22 6.17
N ASP A 42 -12.16 -12.34 6.19
CA ASP A 42 -13.15 -12.25 5.12
C ASP A 42 -12.59 -11.42 3.93
N LYS A 43 -11.93 -12.12 2.99
CA LYS A 43 -11.43 -11.52 1.74
C LYS A 43 -12.56 -11.01 0.82
N SER A 44 -13.82 -11.37 1.10
CA SER A 44 -14.97 -10.92 0.32
C SER A 44 -15.49 -9.55 0.75
N ALA A 45 -15.25 -9.15 2.01
CA ALA A 45 -15.71 -7.90 2.61
C ALA A 45 -15.28 -6.65 1.81
N GLN A 46 -16.16 -5.66 1.71
CA GLN A 46 -15.88 -4.38 1.05
C GLN A 46 -14.95 -3.49 1.88
N LEU A 47 -15.06 -3.59 3.21
CA LEU A 47 -14.24 -2.86 4.17
C LEU A 47 -13.80 -3.82 5.29
N ARG A 48 -12.51 -3.80 5.64
CA ARG A 48 -11.95 -4.40 6.86
C ARG A 48 -11.15 -3.37 7.63
N LEU A 49 -11.07 -3.54 8.95
CA LEU A 49 -10.28 -2.68 9.85
C LEU A 49 -9.30 -3.57 10.63
N LEU A 50 -8.00 -3.33 10.43
CA LEU A 50 -6.94 -3.98 11.18
C LEU A 50 -6.47 -3.02 12.27
N TYR A 51 -6.71 -3.38 13.52
CA TYR A 51 -6.35 -2.60 14.70
C TYR A 51 -6.02 -3.54 15.85
N HIS A 52 -4.96 -3.23 16.59
CA HIS A 52 -4.67 -3.88 17.86
C HIS A 52 -3.92 -2.91 18.80
N PRO A 53 -4.20 -2.86 20.11
CA PRO A 53 -3.51 -1.95 21.03
C PRO A 53 -2.02 -2.25 21.18
N GLN A 54 -1.59 -3.47 20.88
CA GLN A 54 -0.18 -3.90 20.92
C GLN A 54 0.43 -3.92 19.52
N ILE A 55 1.62 -3.32 19.38
CA ILE A 55 2.28 -3.13 18.09
C ILE A 55 2.67 -4.44 17.40
N VAL A 56 3.10 -5.45 18.18
CA VAL A 56 3.49 -6.76 17.65
C VAL A 56 2.28 -7.42 16.98
N ASP A 57 1.16 -7.52 17.70
CA ASP A 57 -0.07 -8.09 17.18
C ASP A 57 -0.66 -7.26 16.01
N ALA A 58 -0.53 -5.93 16.06
CA ALA A 58 -0.97 -5.07 14.96
C ALA A 58 -0.19 -5.37 13.67
N ASN A 59 1.13 -5.53 13.77
CA ASN A 59 1.97 -5.92 12.64
C ASN A 59 1.66 -7.34 12.16
N GLU A 60 1.38 -8.29 13.07
CA GLU A 60 0.92 -9.63 12.69
C GLU A 60 -0.39 -9.60 11.89
N LEU A 61 -1.33 -8.70 12.23
CA LEU A 61 -2.55 -8.50 11.43
C LEU A 61 -2.21 -8.01 10.01
N LEU A 62 -1.29 -7.07 9.88
CA LEU A 62 -0.85 -6.53 8.59
C LEU A 62 -0.21 -7.62 7.72
N ILE A 63 0.73 -8.38 8.29
CA ILE A 63 1.44 -9.47 7.62
C ILE A 63 0.48 -10.57 7.20
N LYS A 64 -0.49 -10.93 8.07
CA LYS A 64 -1.40 -12.04 7.82
C LYS A 64 -2.55 -11.70 6.87
N TYR A 65 -3.10 -10.49 6.96
CA TYR A 65 -4.38 -10.15 6.32
C TYR A 65 -4.33 -9.04 5.27
N ALA A 66 -3.30 -8.19 5.27
CA ALA A 66 -3.17 -7.09 4.32
C ALA A 66 -2.19 -7.44 3.18
N PHE A 67 -0.91 -7.68 3.48
CA PHE A 67 0.12 -7.89 2.45
C PHE A 67 -0.20 -9.02 1.45
N PRO A 68 -0.67 -10.21 1.87
CA PRO A 68 -0.94 -11.30 0.93
C PRO A 68 -2.21 -11.10 0.09
N TRP A 69 -2.97 -10.02 0.33
CA TRP A 69 -4.27 -9.78 -0.29
C TRP A 69 -4.31 -8.48 -1.09
N ALA A 70 -3.58 -7.45 -0.67
CA ALA A 70 -3.62 -6.16 -1.31
C ALA A 70 -2.91 -6.19 -2.67
N HIS A 71 -3.49 -5.50 -3.65
CA HIS A 71 -2.79 -5.19 -4.90
C HIS A 71 -1.88 -3.96 -4.74
N GLY A 72 -2.24 -3.05 -3.83
CA GLY A 72 -1.52 -1.80 -3.60
C GLY A 72 -1.86 -1.15 -2.28
N PHE A 73 -1.00 -0.22 -1.85
CA PHE A 73 -1.15 0.53 -0.61
C PHE A 73 -1.24 2.03 -0.88
N ILE A 74 -2.11 2.71 -0.13
CA ILE A 74 -2.08 4.18 0.02
C ILE A 74 -1.40 4.47 1.34
N THR A 75 -0.17 4.98 1.30
CA THR A 75 0.67 5.16 2.48
C THR A 75 1.61 6.34 2.29
N LYS A 76 2.15 6.90 3.38
CA LYS A 76 3.37 7.71 3.24
C LYS A 76 4.49 6.85 2.64
N PRO A 77 5.45 7.45 1.93
CA PRO A 77 6.65 6.76 1.51
C PRO A 77 7.61 6.58 2.71
N SER A 78 7.13 5.92 3.76
CA SER A 78 7.90 5.65 4.98
C SER A 78 8.81 4.43 4.80
N GLY A 79 9.87 4.37 5.59
CA GLY A 79 10.88 3.30 5.50
C GLY A 79 10.34 1.91 5.87
N ASP A 80 9.34 1.83 6.73
CA ASP A 80 8.71 0.58 7.15
C ASP A 80 7.63 0.14 6.15
N MET A 81 6.52 0.88 6.08
CA MET A 81 5.34 0.49 5.31
C MET A 81 5.59 0.45 3.80
N ALA A 82 6.31 1.43 3.24
CA ALA A 82 6.50 1.48 1.78
C ALA A 82 7.37 0.32 1.30
N TYR A 83 8.46 0.02 2.02
CA TYR A 83 9.32 -1.10 1.67
C TYR A 83 8.63 -2.44 1.89
N ASP A 84 7.92 -2.65 3.00
CA ASP A 84 7.22 -3.90 3.26
C ASP A 84 6.11 -4.16 2.23
N ALA A 85 5.36 -3.12 1.85
CA ALA A 85 4.34 -3.24 0.81
C ALA A 85 4.96 -3.59 -0.55
N VAL A 86 6.05 -2.93 -0.95
CA VAL A 86 6.74 -3.25 -2.21
C VAL A 86 7.34 -4.64 -2.18
N ALA A 87 7.94 -5.06 -1.06
CA ALA A 87 8.45 -6.42 -0.86
C ALA A 87 7.34 -7.48 -0.94
N ALA A 88 6.10 -7.12 -0.55
CA ALA A 88 4.92 -7.96 -0.75
C ALA A 88 4.38 -7.96 -2.19
N GLY A 89 5.01 -7.23 -3.12
CA GLY A 89 4.58 -7.14 -4.53
C GLY A 89 3.47 -6.12 -4.79
N CYS A 90 3.24 -5.18 -3.86
CA CYS A 90 2.19 -4.17 -3.99
C CYS A 90 2.68 -2.92 -4.74
N PHE A 91 1.79 -2.28 -5.51
CA PHE A 91 2.02 -0.90 -5.98
C PHE A 91 1.81 0.11 -4.84
N LEU A 92 2.35 1.32 -4.99
CA LEU A 92 2.16 2.39 -4.01
C LEU A 92 1.46 3.62 -4.61
N LEU A 93 0.49 4.15 -3.86
CA LEU A 93 0.01 5.52 -4.01
C LEU A 93 0.47 6.32 -2.80
N THR A 94 1.47 7.19 -2.99
CA THR A 94 2.16 7.82 -1.88
C THR A 94 1.47 9.09 -1.41
N LEU A 95 1.30 9.21 -0.08
CA LEU A 95 0.88 10.44 0.57
C LEU A 95 2.03 11.46 0.55
N ARG A 96 1.72 12.72 0.89
CA ARG A 96 2.72 13.78 0.98
C ARG A 96 3.79 13.43 2.03
N GLU A 97 5.04 13.66 1.65
CA GLU A 97 6.22 13.51 2.49
C GLU A 97 6.28 14.58 3.58
N TRP A 98 6.95 14.24 4.67
CA TRP A 98 7.27 15.16 5.76
C TRP A 98 8.72 15.65 5.73
N GLY A 99 9.62 14.98 5.01
CA GLY A 99 11.03 15.37 4.94
C GLY A 99 11.80 14.70 3.82
N GLU A 100 13.09 15.04 3.73
CA GLU A 100 13.98 14.58 2.65
C GLU A 100 14.10 13.06 2.56
N TRP A 101 14.07 12.38 3.72
CA TRP A 101 14.12 10.92 3.77
C TRP A 101 12.96 10.26 3.01
N GLU A 102 11.73 10.68 3.30
CA GLU A 102 10.52 10.20 2.64
C GLU A 102 10.49 10.62 1.15
N HIS A 103 11.07 11.78 0.83
CA HIS A 103 11.24 12.22 -0.56
C HIS A 103 12.10 11.24 -1.36
N ARG A 104 13.24 10.81 -0.80
CA ARG A 104 14.11 9.82 -1.45
C ARG A 104 13.42 8.49 -1.64
N ILE A 105 12.66 8.01 -0.65
CA ILE A 105 11.91 6.74 -0.78
C ILE A 105 10.88 6.83 -1.92
N ARG A 106 10.14 7.94 -2.01
CA ARG A 106 9.23 8.15 -3.13
C ARG A 106 9.99 8.13 -4.45
N GLU A 107 11.02 8.95 -4.60
CA GLU A 107 11.81 9.04 -5.84
C GLU A 107 12.30 7.67 -6.31
N ILE A 108 12.83 6.86 -5.38
CA ILE A 108 13.33 5.51 -5.67
C ILE A 108 12.25 4.62 -6.26
N PHE A 109 11.04 4.60 -5.68
CA PHE A 109 9.95 3.75 -6.18
C PHE A 109 9.25 4.33 -7.42
N GLU A 110 9.26 5.65 -7.60
CA GLU A 110 8.75 6.30 -8.82
C GLU A 110 9.67 6.01 -10.01
N GLN A 111 11.00 6.04 -9.81
CA GLN A 111 12.00 5.66 -10.83
C GLN A 111 11.89 4.20 -11.27
N GLN A 112 11.33 3.34 -10.42
CA GLN A 112 11.08 1.92 -10.72
C GLN A 112 9.67 1.67 -11.26
N ASP A 113 8.88 2.71 -11.50
CA ASP A 113 7.48 2.62 -11.93
C ASP A 113 6.58 1.81 -10.97
N ILE A 114 6.94 1.74 -9.68
CA ILE A 114 6.19 1.00 -8.65
C ILE A 114 5.22 1.94 -7.89
N SER A 115 5.59 3.21 -7.77
CA SER A 115 4.82 4.20 -7.02
C SER A 115 4.38 5.38 -7.89
N ARG A 116 3.31 6.05 -7.44
CA ARG A 116 2.89 7.38 -7.89
C ARG A 116 2.36 8.15 -6.70
N ARG A 117 2.46 9.47 -6.71
CA ARG A 117 1.77 10.31 -5.72
C ARG A 117 0.25 10.14 -5.76
N ALA A 118 -0.38 9.97 -4.60
CA ALA A 118 -1.83 9.93 -4.45
C ALA A 118 -2.44 11.32 -4.70
N THR A 119 -3.45 11.40 -5.57
CA THR A 119 -4.25 12.61 -5.77
C THR A 119 -5.53 12.49 -4.94
N LEU A 120 -5.46 12.85 -3.66
CA LEU A 120 -6.50 12.56 -2.66
C LEU A 120 -7.90 13.07 -3.06
N ASP A 121 -8.00 14.30 -3.56
CA ASP A 121 -9.27 14.90 -4.00
C ASP A 121 -9.90 14.15 -5.19
N HIS A 122 -9.10 13.39 -5.95
CA HIS A 122 -9.50 12.70 -7.16
C HIS A 122 -9.10 11.21 -7.13
N ILE A 123 -8.99 10.61 -5.94
CA ILE A 123 -8.40 9.29 -5.77
C ILE A 123 -9.14 8.21 -6.56
N MET A 124 -10.46 8.32 -6.65
CA MET A 124 -11.30 7.38 -7.41
C MET A 124 -11.04 7.49 -8.92
N THR A 125 -10.85 8.70 -9.44
CA THR A 125 -10.51 8.93 -10.84
C THR A 125 -9.10 8.40 -11.12
N GLN A 126 -8.14 8.68 -10.24
CA GLN A 126 -6.78 8.17 -10.34
C GLN A 126 -6.78 6.63 -10.41
N LEU A 127 -7.44 5.96 -9.46
CA LEU A 127 -7.53 4.49 -9.44
C LEU A 127 -8.19 3.94 -10.71
N SER A 128 -9.27 4.56 -11.19
CA SER A 128 -9.94 4.13 -12.42
C SER A 128 -9.04 4.25 -13.66
N VAL A 129 -8.18 5.27 -13.72
CA VAL A 129 -7.21 5.44 -14.81
C VAL A 129 -6.10 4.41 -14.71
N LEU A 130 -5.52 4.25 -13.52
CA LEU A 130 -4.39 3.35 -13.28
C LEU A 130 -4.75 1.86 -13.46
N GLN A 131 -6.01 1.48 -13.21
CA GLN A 131 -6.53 0.13 -13.44
C GLN A 131 -6.94 -0.14 -14.90
N SER A 132 -6.98 0.89 -15.76
CA SER A 132 -7.45 0.74 -17.13
C SER A 132 -6.31 0.40 -18.10
N ALA A 133 -6.34 -0.78 -18.70
CA ALA A 133 -5.43 -1.20 -19.78
C ALA A 133 -5.86 -0.71 -21.19
N ARG A 134 -6.57 0.42 -21.29
CA ARG A 134 -7.12 0.86 -22.60
C ARG A 134 -6.00 1.21 -23.57
N GLY A 135 -5.85 0.40 -24.61
CA GLY A 135 -4.84 0.60 -25.66
C GLY A 135 -3.44 0.05 -25.31
N THR A 136 -3.31 -0.69 -24.22
CA THR A 136 -2.05 -1.31 -23.77
C THR A 136 -2.25 -2.78 -23.43
N ALA A 137 -1.16 -3.55 -23.36
CA ALA A 137 -1.22 -4.97 -23.00
C ALA A 137 -1.59 -5.20 -21.53
N GLN A 138 -1.24 -4.26 -20.65
CA GLN A 138 -1.55 -4.29 -19.21
C GLN A 138 -1.81 -2.87 -18.67
N SER A 139 -2.51 -2.79 -17.55
CA SER A 139 -2.73 -1.56 -16.79
C SER A 139 -1.46 -1.12 -16.05
N TRP A 140 -1.43 0.12 -15.56
CA TRP A 140 -0.31 0.57 -14.74
C TRP A 140 -0.22 -0.22 -13.43
N VAL A 141 -1.36 -0.55 -12.82
CA VAL A 141 -1.40 -1.34 -11.58
C VAL A 141 -0.73 -2.71 -11.78
N GLU A 142 -1.06 -3.42 -12.85
CA GLU A 142 -0.46 -4.72 -13.16
C GLU A 142 1.05 -4.60 -13.41
N ALA A 143 1.47 -3.58 -14.18
CA ALA A 143 2.88 -3.31 -14.43
C ALA A 143 3.66 -3.00 -13.14
N ALA A 144 3.11 -2.14 -12.28
CA ALA A 144 3.72 -1.74 -11.02
C ALA A 144 3.87 -2.91 -10.05
N MET A 145 2.87 -3.79 -9.96
CA MET A 145 2.96 -5.03 -9.19
C MET A 145 4.04 -5.97 -9.75
N HIS A 146 4.13 -6.10 -11.07
CA HIS A 146 5.21 -6.88 -11.70
C HIS A 146 6.60 -6.31 -11.43
N HIS A 147 6.75 -4.98 -11.37
CA HIS A 147 8.00 -4.34 -11.00
C HIS A 147 8.32 -4.54 -9.51
N ALA A 148 7.33 -4.42 -8.62
CA ALA A 148 7.48 -4.66 -7.19
C ALA A 148 7.99 -6.08 -6.88
N LEU A 149 7.46 -7.10 -7.58
CA LEU A 149 7.93 -8.48 -7.46
C LEU A 149 9.36 -8.72 -7.98
N ARG A 150 9.91 -7.76 -8.75
CA ARG A 150 11.26 -7.79 -9.31
C ARG A 150 12.20 -6.81 -8.64
N VAL A 151 11.73 -6.08 -7.63
CA VAL A 151 12.56 -5.12 -6.89
C VAL A 151 13.78 -5.87 -6.37
N ASP A 152 14.93 -5.22 -6.46
CA ASP A 152 16.19 -5.88 -6.11
C ASP A 152 16.13 -6.38 -4.67
N LYS A 153 16.53 -7.64 -4.46
CA LYS A 153 16.80 -8.16 -3.12
C LYS A 153 17.86 -7.31 -2.41
N LEU A 154 18.61 -6.44 -3.09
CA LEU A 154 19.48 -5.42 -2.49
C LEU A 154 18.73 -4.39 -1.64
N TYR A 155 17.41 -4.21 -1.78
CA TYR A 155 16.62 -3.50 -0.75
C TYR A 155 16.56 -4.28 0.59
N LEU A 156 16.90 -5.57 0.58
CA LEU A 156 17.21 -6.42 1.75
C LEU A 156 18.71 -6.39 2.13
N THR A 157 19.56 -5.69 1.39
CA THR A 157 21.01 -5.58 1.65
C THR A 157 21.42 -4.26 2.27
N GLY A 158 20.48 -3.45 2.77
CA GLY A 158 20.79 -2.33 3.66
C GLY A 158 21.78 -2.75 4.75
N ALA A 159 21.61 -3.97 5.29
CA ALA A 159 22.57 -4.60 6.19
C ALA A 159 23.99 -4.73 5.61
N LYS A 160 24.16 -5.11 4.33
CA LYS A 160 25.48 -5.17 3.68
C LYS A 160 26.12 -3.79 3.55
N ASN A 161 25.35 -2.76 3.19
CA ASN A 161 25.86 -1.40 3.09
C ASN A 161 26.24 -0.84 4.47
N ILE A 162 25.48 -1.16 5.52
CA ILE A 162 25.81 -0.84 6.91
C ILE A 162 27.10 -1.55 7.34
N ILE A 163 27.25 -2.85 7.03
CA ILE A 163 28.47 -3.61 7.31
C ILE A 163 29.66 -3.03 6.55
N SER A 164 29.52 -2.73 5.25
CA SER A 164 30.59 -2.12 4.45
C SER A 164 30.94 -0.71 4.91
N ALA A 165 29.97 0.06 5.40
CA ALA A 165 30.24 1.36 6.02
C ALA A 165 31.02 1.16 7.32
N HIS A 166 30.57 0.26 8.20
CA HIS A 166 31.26 -0.07 9.46
C HIS A 166 32.70 -0.55 9.24
N GLN A 167 32.93 -1.39 8.24
CA GLN A 167 34.26 -1.88 7.86
C GLN A 167 35.20 -0.78 7.34
N LYS A 168 34.68 0.36 6.86
CA LYS A 168 35.49 1.50 6.39
C LYS A 168 35.88 2.46 7.51
N ILE A 169 35.23 2.37 8.67
CA ILE A 169 35.48 3.20 9.86
C ILE A 169 36.22 2.42 10.96
N GLN A 170 36.56 1.15 10.71
CA GLN A 170 37.52 0.36 11.47
C GLN A 170 38.87 0.39 10.75
#